data_AF-A0A946B109-F1
#
_entry.id   AF-A0A946B109-F1
#
_cell.length_a   1.000
_cell.length_b   1.000
_cell.length_c   1.000
_cell.angle_alpha   90.00
_cell.angle_beta   90.00
_cell.angle_gamma   90.00
#
_symmetry.space_group_name_H-M   'P 1'
#
loop_
_entity.id
_entity.type
_entity.pdbx_description
1 polymer ?
#
loop_
_entity_poly.entity_id
_entity_poly.type
_entity_poly.pdbx_seq_one_letter_code
_entity_poly.pdbx_strand_id
1 'polypeptide(L)' 'MTDSDKPGNQEGQAFCVAVDWGTSSFRLWVLAANGAVIGESRGLEGMAIAAASPGGFPDVLARHLA' A
#
# COMPACT_ATOMS: atom_id res chain seq x y z
N MET A 1 -30.17 -16.88 -19.59
CA MET A 1 -28.75 -17.17 -19.29
C MET A 1 -27.94 -15.96 -19.75
N THR A 2 -28.02 -14.86 -18.99
CA THR A 2 -27.24 -13.65 -19.30
C THR A 2 -25.82 -13.84 -18.80
N ASP A 3 -24.87 -13.26 -19.52
CA ASP A 3 -23.40 -13.28 -19.36
C ASP A 3 -22.91 -12.59 -18.05
N SER A 4 -23.67 -12.71 -16.96
CA SER A 4 -23.50 -11.90 -15.73
C SER A 4 -22.67 -12.56 -14.63
N ASP A 5 -22.09 -13.74 -14.88
CA ASP A 5 -21.39 -14.52 -13.85
C ASP A 5 -19.91 -14.74 -14.16
N LYS A 6 -19.32 -13.85 -14.97
CA LYS A 6 -17.87 -13.83 -15.15
C LYS A 6 -17.26 -13.27 -13.86
N PRO A 7 -16.51 -14.05 -13.05
CA PRO A 7 -15.77 -13.48 -11.94
C PRO A 7 -14.75 -12.52 -12.56
N GLY A 8 -15.09 -11.23 -12.57
CA GLY A 8 -14.26 -10.20 -13.14
C GLY A 8 -13.02 -10.10 -12.29
N ASN A 9 -11.93 -10.74 -12.72
CA ASN A 9 -10.52 -10.53 -12.36
C ASN A 9 -10.24 -9.73 -11.06
N GLN A 10 -10.83 -10.13 -9.92
CA GLN A 10 -10.57 -9.48 -8.64
C GLN A 10 -9.18 -9.85 -8.08
N GLU A 11 -8.44 -10.75 -8.75
CA GLU A 11 -7.10 -11.16 -8.33
C GLU A 11 -6.04 -10.06 -8.48
N GLY A 12 -6.30 -9.04 -9.32
CA GLY A 12 -5.37 -7.93 -9.55
C GLY A 12 -5.86 -6.56 -9.07
N GLN A 13 -7.06 -6.47 -8.49
CA GLN A 13 -7.60 -5.20 -8.03
C GLN A 13 -7.10 -4.87 -6.63
N ALA A 14 -6.58 -3.65 -6.44
CA ALA A 14 -6.21 -3.15 -5.12
C ALA A 14 -7.42 -3.11 -4.19
N PHE A 15 -7.30 -3.78 -3.04
CA PHE A 15 -8.30 -3.81 -1.98
C PHE A 15 -7.90 -2.94 -0.80
N CYS A 16 -6.69 -3.16 -0.27
CA CYS A 16 -6.16 -2.37 0.83
C CYS A 16 -4.63 -2.27 0.76
N VAL A 17 -4.09 -1.44 1.65
CA VAL A 17 -2.65 -1.27 1.84
C VAL A 17 -2.30 -1.65 3.27
N ALA A 18 -1.30 -2.51 3.42
CA ALA A 18 -0.70 -2.82 4.70
C ALA A 18 0.63 -2.07 4.82
N VAL A 19 0.84 -1.39 5.94
CA VAL A 19 2.06 -0.61 6.20
C VAL A 19 2.72 -1.11 7.48
N ASP A 20 4.00 -1.48 7.38
CA ASP A 20 4.90 -1.67 8.52
C ASP A 20 5.81 -0.44 8.63
N TRP A 21 5.51 0.42 9.61
CA TRP A 21 6.18 1.70 9.81
C TRP A 21 7.05 1.65 11.07
N GLY A 22 8.25 1.09 10.92
CA GLY A 22 9.25 1.09 11.98
C GLY A 22 9.83 2.47 12.26
N THR A 23 10.62 2.58 13.33
CA THR A 23 11.27 3.85 13.72
C THR A 23 12.21 4.39 12.64
N SER A 24 12.92 3.51 11.93
CA SER A 24 13.95 3.84 10.93
C SER A 24 13.74 3.18 9.56
N SER A 25 12.60 2.52 9.34
CA SER A 25 12.29 1.83 8.10
C SER A 25 10.80 1.91 7.76
N PHE A 26 10.50 1.96 6.47
CA PHE A 26 9.14 1.95 5.93
C PHE A 26 8.96 0.79 4.95
N ARG A 27 7.85 0.05 5.08
CA ARG A 27 7.45 -1.01 4.15
C ARG A 27 5.95 -0.94 3.91
N LEU A 28 5.56 -1.07 2.65
CA LEU A 28 4.18 -1.02 2.18
C LEU A 28 3.92 -2.19 1.23
N TRP A 29 2.74 -2.79 1.37
CA TRP A 29 2.20 -3.78 0.44
C TRP A 29 0.80 -3.37 0.00
N VAL A 30 0.54 -3.44 -1.30
CA VAL A 30 -0.81 -3.36 -1.87
C VAL A 30 -1.35 -4.79 -1.95
N LEU A 31 -2.50 -5.02 -1.34
CA LEU A 31 -3.12 -6.33 -1.27
C LEU A 31 -4.38 -6.37 -2.14
N ALA A 32 -4.57 -7.46 -2.87
CA ALA A 32 -5.84 -7.83 -3.46
C ALA A 32 -6.79 -8.44 -2.40
N ALA A 33 -8.08 -8.55 -2.72
CA ALA A 33 -9.08 -9.06 -1.78
C ALA A 33 -8.85 -10.51 -1.32
N ASN A 34 -8.11 -11.31 -2.12
CA ASN A 34 -7.71 -12.68 -1.78
C ASN A 34 -6.42 -12.76 -0.94
N GLY A 35 -5.85 -11.62 -0.54
CA GLY A 35 -4.60 -11.53 0.21
C GLY A 35 -3.33 -11.60 -0.62
N ALA A 36 -3.42 -11.70 -1.96
CA ALA A 36 -2.25 -11.64 -2.82
C ALA A 36 -1.61 -10.24 -2.75
N VAL A 37 -0.28 -10.21 -2.68
CA VAL A 37 0.50 -8.98 -2.84
C VAL A 37 0.55 -8.63 -4.32
N ILE A 38 0.06 -7.45 -4.68
CA ILE A 38 0.03 -6.94 -6.06
C ILE A 38 0.90 -5.69 -6.25
N GLY A 39 1.56 -5.21 -5.19
CA GLY A 39 2.53 -4.11 -5.24
C GLY A 39 3.30 -3.98 -3.93
N GLU A 40 4.52 -3.45 -3.99
CA GLU A 40 5.36 -3.18 -2.82
C GLU A 40 6.08 -1.84 -2.94
N SER A 41 6.31 -1.18 -1.80
CA SER A 41 7.20 -0.01 -1.69
C SER A 41 8.00 -0.07 -0.39
N ARG A 42 9.27 0.33 -0.43
CA ARG A 42 10.20 0.26 0.71
C ARG A 42 11.04 1.53 0.77
N GLY A 43 11.33 1.99 1.98
CA GLY A 43 12.06 3.23 2.20
C GLY A 43 12.76 3.28 3.56
N LEU A 44 13.62 4.29 3.70
CA LEU A 44 14.27 4.62 4.97
C LEU A 44 13.42 5.60 5.79
N GLU A 45 12.30 6.08 5.25
CA GLU A 45 11.41 7.04 5.90
C GLU A 45 10.58 6.45 7.06
N GLY A 46 11.26 5.85 8.03
CA GLY A 46 10.65 5.43 9.30
C GLY A 46 10.06 6.60 10.09
N MET A 47 9.41 6.30 11.22
CA MET A 47 8.67 7.29 12.01
C MET A 47 9.50 8.54 12.38
N ALA A 48 10.81 8.39 12.64
CA ALA A 48 11.67 9.51 12.97
C ALA A 48 11.82 10.50 11.79
N ILE A 49 11.97 9.99 10.57
CA ILE A 49 12.06 10.80 9.36
C ILE A 49 10.68 11.36 9.02
N ALA A 50 9.62 10.56 9.12
CA ALA A 50 8.26 10.99 8.85
C ALA A 50 7.83 12.14 9.76
N ALA A 51 8.11 12.08 11.06
CA ALA A 51 7.79 13.15 12.01
C ALA A 51 8.58 14.45 11.76
N ALA A 52 9.79 14.36 11.21
CA ALA A 52 10.62 15.51 10.88
C ALA A 52 10.38 16.08 9.47
N SER A 53 9.68 15.34 8.60
CA SER A 53 9.45 15.73 7.21
C SER A 53 8.37 16.81 7.11
N PRO A 54 8.52 17.79 6.21
CA PRO A 54 7.41 18.65 5.81
C PRO A 54 6.21 17.81 5.36
N GLY A 55 5.01 18.13 5.87
CA GLY A 55 3.79 17.35 5.60
C GLY A 55 3.66 16.03 6.36
N GLY A 56 4.69 15.63 7.11
CA GLY A 56 4.61 14.54 8.07
C GLY A 56 4.35 13.16 7.47
N PHE A 57 3.67 12.31 8.24
CA PHE A 57 3.26 10.97 7.82
C PHE A 57 2.39 10.93 6.56
N PRO A 58 1.35 11.78 6.39
CA PRO A 58 0.52 11.76 5.18
C PRO A 58 1.32 11.91 3.89
N ASP A 59 2.28 12.84 3.86
CA ASP A 59 3.08 13.11 2.66
C ASP A 59 4.06 11.98 2.36
N VAL A 60 4.66 11.36 3.38
CA VAL A 60 5.49 10.15 3.19
C VAL A 60 4.64 9.03 2.59
N LEU A 61 3.45 8.77 3.14
CA LEU A 61 2.57 7.73 2.64
C LEU A 61 2.14 8.02 1.19
N ALA A 62 1.75 9.25 0.88
CA ALA A 62 1.34 9.65 -0.47
C ALA A 62 2.45 9.41 -1.50
N ARG A 63 3.71 9.69 -1.17
CA ARG A 63 4.86 9.43 -2.06
C ARG A 63 5.08 7.95 -2.34
N HIS A 64 4.77 7.07 -1.39
CA HIS A 64 4.87 5.62 -1.60
C HIS A 64 3.64 5.01 -2.32
N LEU A 65 2.53 5.74 -2.41
CA LEU A 65 1.31 5.33 -3.11
C LEU A 65 1.22 5.85 -4.55
N ALA A 66 2.09 6.78 -4.95
CA ALA A 66 2.10 7.43 -6.25
C ALA A 66 2.71 6.57 -7.37
#